data_AF-A0AAV8X5D0-F1
#
_entry.id   AF-A0AAV8X5D0-F1
#
_cell.length_a   1.000
_cell.length_b   1.000
_cell.length_c   1.000
_cell.angle_alpha   90.00
_cell.angle_beta   90.00
_cell.angle_gamma   90.00
#
_symmetry.space_group_name_H-M   'P 1'
#
loop_
_entity.id
_entity.type
_entity.pdbx_description
1 polymer ?
#
loop_
_entity_poly.entity_id
_entity_poly.type
_entity_poly.pdbx_seq_one_letter_code
_entity_poly.pdbx_strand_id
1 'polypeptide(L)'
;MAKNIKNYKRLGDNHPYDTRNINTLEIPRHRTSKFEKCPKYKGIIFYNKLPDEYKNLSASKFKVKIKKLLLTHCFYSEEEFLLHDFAL
;
A
#
# COMPACT_ATOMS: atom_id res chain seq x y z
N MET A 1 4.38 -7.50 -1.62
CA MET A 1 3.96 -6.51 -2.63
C MET A 1 5.03 -6.25 -3.69
N ALA A 2 6.21 -5.71 -3.37
CA ALA A 2 7.18 -5.16 -4.34
C ALA A 2 7.49 -6.00 -5.61
N LYS A 3 7.63 -7.33 -5.52
CA LYS A 3 7.86 -8.18 -6.71
C LYS A 3 6.63 -8.36 -7.60
N ASN A 4 5.43 -8.28 -7.01
CA ASN A 4 4.16 -8.63 -7.65
C ASN A 4 3.32 -7.40 -8.01
N ILE A 5 3.90 -6.19 -7.94
CA ILE A 5 3.18 -4.93 -8.22
C ILE A 5 2.52 -4.95 -9.60
N LYS A 6 3.18 -5.58 -10.59
CA LYS A 6 2.65 -5.71 -11.97
C LYS A 6 1.33 -6.48 -12.07
N ASN A 7 0.97 -7.26 -11.05
CA ASN A 7 -0.26 -8.06 -11.04
C ASN A 7 -1.47 -7.29 -10.46
N TYR A 8 -1.28 -6.02 -10.08
CA TYR A 8 -2.33 -5.16 -9.55
C TYR A 8 -2.61 -4.04 -10.54
N LYS A 9 -3.89 -3.72 -10.74
CA LYS A 9 -4.31 -2.55 -11.52
C LYS A 9 -3.99 -1.28 -10.75
N ARG A 10 -3.57 -0.25 -11.47
CA ARG A 10 -3.37 1.10 -10.95
C ARG A 10 -4.50 2.00 -11.39
N LEU A 11 -4.78 3.05 -10.62
CA LEU A 11 -5.75 4.08 -11.03
C LEU A 11 -5.32 4.79 -12.31
N GLY A 12 -4.00 4.90 -12.51
CA GLY A 12 -3.39 5.45 -13.72
C GLY A 12 -3.69 4.70 -15.01
N ASP A 13 -3.94 3.39 -14.94
CA ASP A 13 -4.07 2.55 -16.14
C ASP A 13 -5.28 2.95 -17.01
N ASN A 14 -6.24 3.70 -16.45
CA ASN A 14 -7.45 4.16 -17.13
C ASN A 14 -7.28 5.53 -17.82
N HIS A 15 -6.14 6.21 -17.64
CA HIS A 15 -5.92 7.57 -18.12
C HIS A 15 -4.62 7.70 -18.93
N PRO A 16 -4.62 8.39 -20.08
CA PRO A 16 -3.42 8.59 -20.88
C PRO A 16 -2.51 9.72 -20.35
N TYR A 17 -2.87 10.37 -19.24
CA TYR A 17 -2.15 11.50 -18.66
C TYR A 17 -1.91 11.30 -17.16
N ASP A 18 -0.91 11.98 -16.62
CA ASP A 18 -0.54 11.89 -15.21
C ASP A 18 -1.62 12.49 -14.31
N THR A 19 -2.28 11.62 -13.55
CA THR A 19 -3.18 12.02 -12.48
C THR A 19 -2.44 11.99 -11.14
N ARG A 20 -2.90 12.79 -10.17
CA ARG A 20 -2.29 12.88 -8.83
C ARG A 20 -2.12 11.52 -8.14
N ASN A 21 -2.95 10.53 -8.48
CA ASN A 21 -2.95 9.19 -7.90
C ASN A 21 -2.55 8.09 -8.90
N ILE A 22 -1.81 8.42 -9.96
CA ILE A 22 -1.45 7.49 -11.04
C ILE A 22 -0.76 6.21 -10.51
N ASN A 23 0.07 6.34 -9.48
CA ASN A 23 0.82 5.24 -8.87
C ASN A 23 0.04 4.46 -7.80
N THR A 24 -1.17 4.91 -7.46
CA THR A 24 -2.02 4.29 -6.45
C THR A 24 -2.66 3.03 -7.03
N LEU A 25 -2.59 1.93 -6.29
CA LEU A 25 -3.24 0.67 -6.68
C LEU A 25 -4.76 0.80 -6.55
N GLU A 26 -5.48 0.26 -7.51
CA GLU A 26 -6.94 0.22 -7.49
C GLU A 26 -7.43 -0.69 -6.35
N ILE A 27 -8.34 -0.17 -5.51
CA ILE A 27 -8.97 -0.94 -4.45
C ILE A 27 -10.19 -1.66 -5.05
N PRO A 28 -10.21 -3.00 -5.11
CA PRO A 28 -11.29 -3.73 -5.74
C PRO A 28 -12.60 -3.59 -4.95
N ARG A 29 -13.69 -3.27 -5.66
CA ARG A 29 -15.03 -3.19 -5.09
C ARG A 29 -15.52 -4.58 -4.67
N HIS A 30 -16.08 -4.68 -3.48
CA HIS A 30 -16.55 -5.93 -2.89
C HIS A 30 -17.79 -5.67 -2.01
N ARG A 31 -18.46 -6.74 -1.56
CA ARG A 31 -19.72 -6.66 -0.81
C ARG A 31 -19.70 -7.41 0.52
N THR A 32 -18.60 -8.09 0.85
CA THR A 32 -18.52 -8.97 2.03
C THR A 32 -17.34 -8.60 2.90
N SER A 33 -17.55 -8.57 4.22
CA SER A 33 -16.48 -8.30 5.20
C SER A 33 -15.39 -9.38 5.20
N LYS A 34 -15.71 -10.60 4.73
CA LYS A 34 -14.70 -11.65 4.54
C LYS A 34 -13.65 -11.23 3.49
N PHE A 35 -14.08 -10.52 2.45
CA PHE A 35 -13.16 -10.00 1.43
C PHE A 35 -12.29 -8.87 2.01
N GLU A 36 -12.85 -8.00 2.86
CA GLU A 36 -12.10 -6.94 3.55
C GLU A 36 -10.97 -7.48 4.43
N LYS A 37 -11.17 -8.63 5.06
CA LYS A 37 -10.18 -9.27 5.92
C LYS A 37 -9.11 -10.04 5.16
N CYS A 38 -9.23 -10.18 3.83
CA CYS A 38 -8.27 -10.95 3.07
C CYS A 38 -6.92 -10.19 2.94
N PRO A 39 -5.78 -10.88 3.03
CA PRO A 39 -4.46 -10.23 2.92
C PRO A 39 -4.24 -9.51 1.59
N LYS A 40 -4.88 -9.99 0.51
CA LYS A 40 -4.78 -9.36 -0.81
C LYS A 40 -5.41 -7.96 -0.81
N TYR A 41 -6.55 -7.80 -0.15
CA TYR A 41 -7.26 -6.51 -0.05
C TYR A 41 -6.55 -5.58 0.93
N LYS A 42 -6.30 -6.02 2.16
CA LYS A 42 -5.59 -5.22 3.17
C LYS A 42 -4.19 -4.80 2.71
N GLY A 43 -3.49 -5.69 2.00
CA GLY A 43 -2.18 -5.39 1.43
C GLY A 43 -2.20 -4.21 0.45
N ILE A 44 -3.27 -4.05 -0.35
CA ILE A 44 -3.44 -2.90 -1.25
C ILE A 44 -3.60 -1.61 -0.43
N ILE A 45 -4.46 -1.64 0.58
CA ILE A 45 -4.73 -0.48 1.45
C ILE A 45 -3.44 -0.03 2.15
N PHE A 46 -2.74 -0.96 2.81
CA PHE A 46 -1.48 -0.64 3.49
C PHE A 46 -0.42 -0.13 2.52
N TYR A 47 -0.32 -0.73 1.33
CA TYR A 47 0.64 -0.28 0.32
C TYR A 47 0.34 1.13 -0.19
N ASN A 48 -0.93 1.46 -0.43
CA ASN A 48 -1.33 2.78 -0.92
C ASN A 48 -1.02 3.89 0.09
N LYS A 49 -1.14 3.59 1.39
CA LYS A 49 -0.86 4.53 2.48
C LYS A 49 0.64 4.87 2.63
N LEU A 50 1.53 4.01 2.16
CA LEU A 50 2.98 4.27 2.22
C LEU A 50 3.38 5.44 1.31
N PRO A 51 4.42 6.21 1.65
CA PRO A 51 4.96 7.21 0.75
C PRO A 51 5.74 6.58 -0.41
N ASP A 52 5.87 7.32 -1.50
CA ASP A 52 6.44 6.82 -2.76
C ASP A 52 7.89 6.37 -2.64
N GLU A 53 8.65 6.94 -1.70
CA GLU A 53 9.99 6.49 -1.34
C GLU A 53 10.05 5.01 -0.96
N TYR A 54 8.99 4.48 -0.36
CA TYR A 54 8.92 3.08 0.03
C TYR A 54 8.48 2.23 -1.16
N LYS A 55 7.52 2.73 -1.95
CA LYS A 55 6.95 2.04 -3.11
C LYS A 55 8.00 1.78 -4.21
N ASN A 56 8.96 2.70 -4.38
CA ASN A 56 10.01 2.61 -5.41
C ASN A 56 11.20 1.72 -5.02
N LEU A 57 11.17 1.07 -3.85
CA LEU A 57 12.27 0.21 -3.40
C LEU A 57 12.22 -1.19 -4.04
N SER A 58 13.41 -1.75 -4.29
CA SER A 58 13.55 -3.18 -4.56
C SER A 58 12.94 -4.01 -3.42
N ALA A 59 12.45 -5.21 -3.72
CA ALA A 59 11.73 -6.03 -2.75
C ALA A 59 12.51 -6.34 -1.46
N SER A 60 13.83 -6.50 -1.55
CA SER A 60 14.68 -6.73 -0.37
C SER A 60 14.76 -5.47 0.50
N LYS A 61 15.01 -4.30 -0.10
CA LYS A 61 15.06 -3.01 0.60
C LYS A 61 13.70 -2.63 1.19
N PHE A 62 12.62 -2.89 0.45
CA PHE A 62 11.24 -2.67 0.91
C PHE A 62 10.98 -3.43 2.21
N LYS A 63 11.27 -4.73 2.26
CA LYS A 63 11.06 -5.55 3.47
C LYS A 63 11.82 -4.99 4.68
N VAL A 64 13.07 -4.59 4.49
CA VAL A 64 13.90 -4.05 5.57
C VAL A 64 13.36 -2.70 6.05
N LYS A 65 13.04 -1.77 5.13
CA LYS A 65 12.54 -0.44 5.48
C LYS A 65 11.18 -0.52 6.19
N ILE A 66 10.27 -1.38 5.71
CA ILE A 66 8.98 -1.61 6.36
C ILE A 66 9.16 -2.24 7.75
N LYS A 67 10.03 -3.25 7.90
CA LYS A 67 10.30 -3.83 9.22
C LYS A 67 10.81 -2.77 10.19
N LYS A 68 11.74 -1.92 9.76
CA LYS A 68 12.26 -0.82 10.59
C LYS A 68 11.13 0.14 10.98
N LEU A 69 10.31 0.57 10.02
CA LEU A 69 9.17 1.46 10.26
C LEU A 69 8.20 0.88 11.30
N LEU A 70 7.80 -0.38 11.15
CA LEU A 70 6.89 -1.04 12.09
C LEU A 70 7.49 -1.16 13.50
N LEU A 71 8.80 -1.41 13.59
CA LEU A 71 9.52 -1.46 14.87
C LEU A 71 9.76 -0.09 15.50
N THR A 72 9.84 0.98 14.70
CA THR A 72 10.06 2.33 15.22
C THR A 72 8.78 2.95 15.77
N HIS A 73 7.64 2.76 15.07
CA HIS A 73 6.37 3.32 15.49
C HIS A 73 5.55 2.40 16.40
N CYS A 74 5.87 1.09 16.44
CA CYS A 74 5.24 0.11 17.32
C CYS A 74 3.70 0.12 17.28
N PHE A 75 3.11 0.08 16.09
CA PHE A 75 1.65 0.03 15.94
C PHE A 75 1.06 -1.22 16.59
N TYR A 76 0.04 -1.04 17.43
CA TYR A 76 -0.71 -2.09 18.11
C TYR A 76 -1.95 -2.53 17.32
N SER A 77 -2.46 -1.71 16.39
CA SER A 77 -3.57 -2.06 15.51
C SER A 77 -3.36 -1.69 14.04
N GLU A 78 -4.20 -2.26 13.17
CA GLU A 78 -4.23 -1.89 11.76
C GLU A 78 -4.69 -0.44 11.57
N GLU A 79 -5.65 0.02 12.39
CA GLU A 79 -6.17 1.38 12.34
C GLU A 79 -5.09 2.40 12.68
N GLU A 80 -4.26 2.16 13.69
CA GLU A 80 -3.16 3.04 14.07
C GLU A 80 -2.18 3.25 12.92
N PHE A 81 -1.84 2.18 12.20
CA PHE A 81 -0.99 2.28 11.00
C PHE A 81 -1.65 3.12 9.90
N LEU A 82 -2.96 2.99 9.70
CA LEU A 82 -3.69 3.71 8.65
C LEU A 82 -3.91 5.20 8.97
N LEU A 83 -4.05 5.53 10.26
CA LEU A 83 -4.16 6.89 10.75
C LEU A 83 -2.81 7.61 10.81
N HIS A 84 -1.71 6.87 10.96
CA HIS A 84 -0.36 7.42 10.99
C HIS A 84 -0.08 8.28 9.75
N ASP A 85 0.42 9.50 9.96
CA ASP A 85 0.83 10.38 8.87
C ASP A 85 2.32 10.20 8.59
N PHE A 86 2.66 9.95 7.32
CA PHE A 86 4.03 9.71 6.89
C PHE A 86 4.70 10.95 6.29
N ALA A 87 4.04 12.12 6.37
CA ALA A 87 4.47 13.39 5.77
C ALA A 87 5.31 14.30 6.69
N LEU A 88 5.74 13.82 7.87
CA LEU A 88 6.63 14.53 8.80
C LEU A 88 8.07 14.01 8.74
#